data_AF-A0A934CWY4-F1
#
_entry.id   AF-A0A934CWY4-F1
#
_cell.length_a   1.000
_cell.length_b   1.000
_cell.length_c   1.000
_cell.angle_alpha   90.00
_cell.angle_beta   90.00
_cell.angle_gamma   90.00
#
_symmetry.space_group_name_H-M   'P 1'
#
loop_
_entity.id
_entity.type
_entity.pdbx_description
1 polymer ?
#
loop_
_entity_poly.entity_id
_entity_poly.type
_entity_poly.pdbx_seq_one_letter_code
_entity_poly.pdbx_strand_id
1 'polypeptide(L)'
;MNEELNKTFNEEVTRYKNALVFYARKCDWETFKVNAGRLFDYIESIERSEIERRFFRVSRIILIVLFFVTVFICRINPEIYPELMKVKKTIILMAISGCGFELYFFMNFRIYMKQKMIYYKKRRDRFIRGIEKDFRESFAATSVDAVAATAVDTVAA
;
A
#
# COMPACT_ATOMS: atom_id res chain seq x y z
N MET A 1 -13.99 1.86 -5.50
CA MET A 1 -13.07 2.97 -5.79
C MET A 1 -13.91 3.98 -6.56
N ASN A 2 -14.03 5.22 -6.10
CA ASN A 2 -14.90 6.20 -6.78
C ASN A 2 -14.26 6.64 -8.10
N GLU A 3 -15.06 6.86 -9.15
CA GLU A 3 -14.56 7.25 -10.49
C GLU A 3 -13.67 8.49 -10.48
N GLU A 4 -13.99 9.47 -9.62
CA GLU A 4 -13.16 10.66 -9.41
C GLU A 4 -11.74 10.32 -8.93
N LEU A 5 -11.62 9.37 -8.00
CA LEU A 5 -10.34 8.94 -7.42
C LEU A 5 -9.48 8.22 -8.47
N ASN A 6 -10.11 7.47 -9.38
CA ASN A 6 -9.43 6.85 -10.52
C ASN A 6 -8.92 7.88 -11.53
N LYS A 7 -9.70 8.92 -11.77
CA LYS A 7 -9.34 9.98 -12.73
C LYS A 7 -8.16 10.80 -12.21
N THR A 8 -8.21 11.23 -10.95
CA THR A 8 -7.10 11.95 -10.31
C THR A 8 -5.83 11.09 -10.26
N PHE A 9 -5.96 9.80 -9.95
CA PHE A 9 -4.84 8.86 -9.98
C PHE A 9 -4.20 8.76 -11.36
N ASN A 10 -5.01 8.58 -12.41
CA ASN A 10 -4.50 8.49 -13.77
C ASN A 10 -3.82 9.79 -14.22
N GLU A 11 -4.36 10.95 -13.85
CA GLU A 11 -3.77 12.24 -14.17
C GLU A 11 -2.42 12.43 -13.47
N GLU A 12 -2.31 12.09 -12.17
CA GLU A 12 -1.04 12.16 -11.44
C GLU A 12 0.00 11.18 -11.96
N VAL A 13 -0.38 9.92 -12.21
CA VAL A 13 0.52 8.92 -12.80
C VAL A 13 1.03 9.39 -14.16
N THR A 14 0.14 9.94 -14.99
CA THR A 14 0.50 10.48 -16.30
C THR A 14 1.44 11.67 -16.18
N ARG A 15 1.19 12.58 -15.22
CA ARG A 15 2.05 13.74 -14.95
C ARG A 15 3.45 13.32 -14.50
N TYR A 16 3.55 12.37 -13.57
CA TYR A 16 4.84 11.84 -13.13
C TYR A 16 5.58 11.09 -14.23
N LYS A 17 4.88 10.29 -15.05
CA LYS A 17 5.46 9.64 -16.23
C LYS A 17 6.03 10.66 -17.22
N ASN A 18 5.28 11.72 -17.51
CA ASN A 18 5.72 12.77 -18.43
C ASN A 18 6.91 13.55 -17.85
N ALA A 19 6.93 13.81 -16.55
CA ALA A 19 8.07 14.41 -15.85
C ALA A 19 9.30 13.51 -15.93
N LEU A 20 9.15 12.20 -15.68
CA LEU A 20 10.25 11.23 -15.80
C LEU A 20 10.84 11.22 -17.21
N VAL A 21 10.01 11.20 -18.25
CA VAL A 21 10.48 11.26 -19.67
C VAL A 21 11.17 12.59 -19.98
N PHE A 22 10.65 13.71 -19.46
CA PHE A 22 11.25 15.03 -19.65
C PHE A 22 12.61 15.17 -18.98
N TYR A 23 12.73 14.77 -17.71
CA TYR A 23 13.99 14.82 -16.98
C TYR A 23 15.00 13.79 -17.51
N ALA A 24 14.53 12.65 -18.01
CA ALA A 24 15.40 11.70 -18.68
C ALA A 24 16.02 12.26 -19.95
N ARG A 25 15.34 13.17 -20.66
CA ARG A 25 15.91 13.88 -21.81
C ARG A 25 16.83 15.06 -21.45
N LYS A 26 16.71 15.61 -20.23
CA LYS A 26 17.47 16.78 -19.78
C LYS A 26 18.69 16.46 -18.88
N CYS A 27 19.09 15.19 -18.78
CA CYS A 27 20.31 14.69 -18.12
C CYS A 27 20.49 14.92 -16.61
N ASP A 28 19.53 15.51 -15.88
CA ASP A 28 19.68 15.64 -14.42
C ASP A 28 19.12 14.42 -13.68
N TRP A 29 19.99 13.42 -13.50
CA TRP A 29 19.72 12.16 -12.82
C TRP A 29 19.20 12.35 -11.39
N GLU A 30 19.71 13.33 -10.64
CA GLU A 30 19.28 13.55 -9.25
C GLU A 30 17.83 14.05 -9.17
N THR A 31 17.45 14.97 -10.06
CA THR A 31 16.06 15.44 -10.16
C THR A 31 15.11 14.32 -10.61
N PHE A 32 15.55 13.48 -11.55
CA PHE A 32 14.80 12.30 -11.99
C PHE A 32 14.57 11.29 -10.85
N LYS A 33 15.63 10.98 -10.09
CA LYS A 33 15.59 10.08 -8.93
C LYS A 33 14.63 10.56 -7.84
N VAL A 34 14.62 11.87 -7.54
CA VAL A 34 13.70 12.45 -6.57
C VAL A 34 12.24 12.28 -7.02
N ASN A 35 11.96 12.54 -8.29
CA ASN A 35 10.59 12.41 -8.83
C ASN A 35 10.13 10.95 -8.94
N ALA A 36 11.03 10.03 -9.33
CA ALA A 36 10.76 8.59 -9.32
C ALA A 36 10.47 8.08 -7.90
N GLY A 37 11.23 8.56 -6.92
CA GLY A 37 10.99 8.27 -5.50
C GLY A 37 9.62 8.75 -5.04
N ARG A 38 9.22 9.98 -5.40
CA ARG A 38 7.89 10.53 -5.07
C ARG A 38 6.75 9.73 -5.68
N LEU A 39 6.88 9.30 -6.94
CA LEU A 39 5.88 8.45 -7.59
C LEU A 39 5.75 7.09 -6.88
N PHE A 40 6.88 6.46 -6.53
CA PHE A 40 6.88 5.21 -5.78
C PHE A 40 6.20 5.36 -4.42
N ASP A 41 6.53 6.43 -3.69
CA ASP A 41 5.95 6.74 -2.38
C ASP A 41 4.43 6.98 -2.48
N TYR A 42 3.98 7.65 -3.55
CA TYR A 42 2.57 7.87 -3.82
C TYR A 42 1.80 6.57 -4.07
N ILE A 43 2.29 5.73 -4.99
CA ILE A 43 1.66 4.43 -5.30
C ILE A 43 1.60 3.54 -4.05
N GLU A 44 2.69 3.47 -3.28
CA GLU A 44 2.74 2.66 -2.07
C GLU A 44 1.80 3.21 -0.97
N SER A 45 1.61 4.53 -0.89
CA SER A 45 0.65 5.15 0.04
C SER A 45 -0.79 4.75 -0.27
N ILE A 46 -1.15 4.64 -1.55
CA ILE A 46 -2.47 4.17 -1.99
C ILE A 46 -2.66 2.70 -1.63
N GLU A 47 -1.69 1.84 -1.94
CA GLU A 47 -1.75 0.42 -1.58
C GLU A 47 -1.92 0.22 -0.06
N ARG A 48 -1.21 1.00 0.77
CA ARG A 48 -1.37 0.95 2.23
C ARG A 48 -2.75 1.41 2.66
N SER A 49 -3.24 2.51 2.10
CA SER A 49 -4.56 3.05 2.41
C SER A 49 -5.68 2.06 2.07
N GLU A 50 -5.56 1.32 0.96
CA GLU A 50 -6.52 0.28 0.61
C GLU A 50 -6.51 -0.90 1.59
N ILE A 51 -5.32 -1.36 1.98
CA ILE A 51 -5.17 -2.46 2.94
C ILE A 51 -5.75 -2.05 4.30
N GLU A 52 -5.45 -0.85 4.77
CA GLU A 52 -6.03 -0.29 6.00
C GLU A 52 -7.55 -0.17 5.90
N ARG A 53 -8.09 0.34 4.79
CA ARG A 53 -9.55 0.44 4.57
C ARG A 53 -10.23 -0.93 4.62
N ARG A 54 -9.62 -1.96 4.01
CA ARG A 54 -10.16 -3.34 4.06
C ARG A 54 -10.13 -3.87 5.49
N PHE A 55 -9.02 -3.67 6.21
CA PHE A 55 -8.91 -4.06 7.61
C PHE A 55 -9.95 -3.38 8.50
N PHE A 56 -10.06 -2.04 8.41
CA PHE A 56 -11.05 -1.27 9.19
C PHE A 56 -12.48 -1.67 8.89
N ARG A 57 -12.80 -2.02 7.63
CA ARG A 57 -14.14 -2.51 7.27
C ARG A 57 -14.47 -3.80 8.01
N VAL A 58 -13.56 -4.77 8.01
CA VAL A 58 -13.78 -6.07 8.68
C VAL A 58 -13.80 -5.89 10.20
N SER A 59 -12.82 -5.18 10.77
CA SER A 59 -12.76 -4.91 12.22
C SER A 59 -13.99 -4.18 12.73
N ARG A 60 -14.49 -3.17 11.99
CA ARG A 60 -15.74 -2.47 12.36
C ARG A 60 -16.94 -3.40 12.41
N ILE A 61 -17.08 -4.34 11.47
CA ILE A 61 -18.19 -5.32 11.49
C ILE A 61 -18.10 -6.19 12.74
N ILE A 62 -16.91 -6.70 13.06
CA ILE A 62 -16.66 -7.52 14.25
C ILE A 62 -17.01 -6.74 15.53
N LEU A 63 -16.58 -5.48 15.64
CA LEU A 63 -16.89 -4.60 16.77
C LEU A 63 -18.40 -4.37 16.95
N ILE A 64 -19.12 -4.13 15.85
CA ILE A 64 -20.58 -3.93 15.89
C ILE A 64 -21.26 -5.20 16.41
N VAL A 65 -20.86 -6.37 15.93
CA VAL A 65 -21.41 -7.66 16.39
C VAL A 65 -21.14 -7.86 17.89
N LEU A 66 -19.90 -7.61 18.34
CA LEU A 66 -19.52 -7.68 19.75
C LEU A 66 -20.31 -6.71 20.63
N PHE A 67 -20.55 -5.49 20.15
CA PHE A 67 -21.38 -4.50 20.84
C PHE A 67 -22.81 -5.01 21.04
N PHE A 68 -23.45 -5.52 19.99
CA PHE A 68 -24.80 -6.09 20.10
C PHE A 68 -24.87 -7.30 21.04
N VAL A 69 -23.88 -8.19 20.97
CA VAL A 69 -23.78 -9.34 21.90
C VAL A 69 -23.67 -8.86 23.35
N THR A 70 -22.86 -7.83 23.60
CA THR A 70 -22.68 -7.27 24.95
C THR A 70 -23.96 -6.63 25.49
N VAL A 71 -24.65 -5.82 24.66
CA VAL A 71 -25.95 -5.23 25.01
C VAL A 71 -26.99 -6.31 25.32
N PHE A 72 -27.01 -7.39 24.52
CA PHE A 72 -27.91 -8.52 24.73
C PHE A 72 -27.65 -9.21 26.07
N ILE A 73 -26.39 -9.47 26.43
CA ILE A 73 -26.01 -10.06 27.72
C ILE A 73 -26.46 -9.18 28.89
N CYS A 74 -26.24 -7.87 28.79
CA CYS A 74 -26.59 -6.91 29.85
C CYS A 74 -28.10 -6.81 30.07
N ARG A 75 -28.92 -7.03 29.03
CA ARG A 75 -30.38 -6.97 29.14
C ARG A 75 -31.03 -8.22 29.75
N ILE A 76 -30.29 -9.32 29.87
CA ILE A 76 -30.82 -10.57 30.48
C ILE A 76 -30.78 -10.44 32.01
N ASN A 77 -31.98 -10.26 32.60
CA ASN A 77 -32.19 -10.32 34.04
C ASN A 77 -32.17 -11.79 34.53
N PRO A 78 -31.18 -12.18 35.35
CA PRO A 78 -31.02 -13.57 35.79
C PRO A 78 -32.10 -14.03 36.78
N GLU A 79 -32.84 -13.10 37.39
CA GLU A 79 -33.89 -13.41 38.37
C GLU A 79 -35.19 -13.94 37.75
N ILE A 80 -35.45 -13.62 36.47
CA ILE A 80 -36.71 -13.97 35.79
C ILE A 80 -36.58 -15.32 35.05
N TYR A 81 -35.37 -15.70 34.62
CA TYR A 81 -35.13 -16.93 33.86
C TYR A 81 -33.89 -17.69 34.36
N PRO A 82 -34.04 -18.62 35.32
CA PRO A 82 -32.92 -19.38 35.87
C PRO A 82 -32.23 -20.32 34.87
N GLU A 83 -32.95 -20.82 33.85
CA GLU A 83 -32.33 -21.63 32.78
C GLU A 83 -31.40 -20.81 31.87
N LEU A 84 -31.70 -19.52 31.69
CA LEU A 84 -30.88 -18.58 30.92
C LEU A 84 -29.55 -18.26 31.62
N MET A 85 -29.38 -18.54 32.92
CA MET A 85 -28.09 -18.37 33.61
C MET A 85 -26.99 -19.30 33.06
N LYS A 86 -27.32 -20.54 32.69
CA LYS A 86 -26.35 -21.47 32.08
C LYS A 86 -25.90 -20.97 30.71
N VAL A 87 -26.86 -20.48 29.91
CA VAL A 87 -26.60 -19.92 28.57
C VAL A 87 -25.82 -18.60 28.66
N LYS A 88 -26.12 -17.74 29.65
CA LYS A 88 -25.42 -16.48 29.91
C LYS A 88 -23.93 -16.68 30.15
N LYS A 89 -23.52 -17.69 30.94
CA LYS A 89 -22.11 -18.02 31.16
C LYS A 89 -21.41 -18.37 29.84
N THR A 90 -22.04 -19.19 29.01
CA THR A 90 -21.50 -19.57 27.69
C THR A 90 -21.37 -18.38 26.76
N ILE A 91 -22.38 -17.49 26.74
CA ILE A 91 -22.35 -16.27 25.91
C ILE A 91 -21.24 -15.32 26.38
N ILE A 92 -21.06 -15.13 27.69
CA ILE A 92 -19.96 -14.31 28.23
C ILE A 92 -18.60 -14.89 27.82
N LEU A 93 -18.43 -16.21 27.90
CA LEU A 93 -17.19 -16.89 27.49
C LEU A 93 -16.92 -16.72 25.98
N MET A 94 -17.97 -16.81 25.15
CA MET A 94 -17.91 -16.49 23.72
C MET A 94 -17.53 -15.02 23.47
N ALA A 95 -18.09 -14.08 24.23
CA ALA A 95 -17.77 -12.66 24.09
C ALA A 95 -16.30 -12.38 24.45
N ILE A 96 -15.80 -12.96 25.54
CA ILE A 96 -14.38 -12.86 25.93
C ILE A 96 -13.48 -13.45 24.85
N SER A 97 -13.84 -14.63 24.31
CA SER A 97 -13.11 -15.26 23.21
C SER A 97 -13.12 -14.38 21.94
N GLY A 98 -14.26 -13.78 21.61
CA GLY A 98 -14.40 -12.83 20.51
C GLY A 98 -13.51 -11.59 20.66
N CYS A 99 -13.48 -10.99 21.85
CA CYS A 99 -12.57 -9.88 22.17
C CYS A 99 -11.09 -10.31 22.04
N GLY A 100 -10.75 -11.51 22.51
CA GLY A 100 -9.40 -12.07 22.37
C GLY A 100 -9.00 -12.29 20.91
N PHE A 101 -9.92 -12.80 20.09
CA PHE A 101 -9.72 -12.96 18.65
C PHE A 101 -9.51 -11.61 17.96
N GLU A 102 -10.28 -10.58 18.32
CA GLU A 102 -10.13 -9.25 17.76
C GLU A 102 -8.75 -8.64 18.08
N LEU A 103 -8.32 -8.75 19.35
CA LEU A 103 -6.98 -8.31 19.77
C LEU A 103 -5.88 -9.06 19.01
N TYR A 104 -6.00 -10.37 18.85
CA TYR A 104 -5.07 -11.18 18.06
C TYR A 104 -5.04 -10.72 16.59
N PHE A 105 -6.21 -10.51 15.99
CA PHE A 105 -6.31 -10.05 14.60
C PHE A 105 -5.68 -8.66 14.40
N PHE A 106 -5.94 -7.74 15.33
CA PHE A 106 -5.34 -6.40 15.33
C PHE A 106 -3.82 -6.44 15.50
N MET A 107 -3.31 -7.28 16.40
CA MET A 107 -1.87 -7.44 16.60
C MET A 107 -1.18 -8.03 15.37
N ASN A 108 -1.76 -9.04 14.73
CA ASN A 108 -1.24 -9.59 13.48
C ASN A 108 -1.22 -8.56 12.36
N PHE A 109 -2.30 -7.77 12.21
CA PHE A 109 -2.33 -6.69 11.24
C PHE A 109 -1.22 -5.65 11.49
N ARG A 110 -1.00 -5.28 12.76
CA ARG A 110 0.05 -4.34 13.13
C ARG A 110 1.46 -4.89 12.82
N ILE A 111 1.69 -6.18 13.08
CA ILE A 111 2.96 -6.85 12.74
C ILE A 111 3.15 -6.89 11.23
N TYR A 112 2.11 -7.26 10.49
CA TYR A 112 2.10 -7.28 9.03
C TYR A 112 2.46 -5.90 8.44
N MET A 113 1.81 -4.83 8.93
CA MET A 113 2.10 -3.47 8.49
C MET A 113 3.52 -3.02 8.84
N LYS A 114 4.04 -3.39 10.03
CA LYS A 114 5.45 -3.13 10.40
C LYS A 114 6.42 -3.83 9.46
N GLN A 115 6.20 -5.11 9.15
CA GLN A 115 7.06 -5.86 8.23
C GLN A 115 7.02 -5.27 6.82
N LYS A 116 5.83 -4.89 6.33
CA LYS A 116 5.68 -4.24 5.02
C LYS A 116 6.44 -2.90 4.98
N MET A 117 6.44 -2.13 6.08
CA MET A 117 7.20 -0.89 6.19
C MET A 117 8.73 -1.09 6.19
N ILE A 118 9.23 -2.19 6.77
CA ILE A 118 10.65 -2.54 6.70
C ILE A 118 11.03 -2.94 5.26
N TYR A 119 10.20 -3.77 4.61
CA TYR A 119 10.42 -4.19 3.24
C TYR A 119 10.34 -3.03 2.25
N TYR A 120 9.52 -2.01 2.55
CA TYR A 120 9.36 -0.81 1.73
C TYR A 120 10.67 -0.08 1.45
N LYS A 121 11.54 0.15 2.46
CA LYS A 121 12.84 0.80 2.22
C LYS A 121 13.67 0.02 1.21
N LYS A 122 13.72 -1.31 1.37
CA LYS A 122 14.46 -2.20 0.48
C LYS A 122 13.85 -2.30 -0.93
N ARG A 123 12.53 -2.13 -1.06
CA ARG A 123 11.82 -2.10 -2.34
C ARG A 123 12.04 -0.77 -3.07
N ARG A 124 11.95 0.36 -2.37
CA ARG A 124 12.26 1.69 -2.89
C ARG A 124 13.68 1.78 -3.43
N ASP A 125 14.66 1.28 -2.67
CA ASP A 125 16.06 1.28 -3.11
C ASP A 125 16.28 0.40 -4.34
N ARG A 126 15.62 -0.77 -4.42
CA ARG A 126 15.66 -1.62 -5.61
C ARG A 126 14.99 -0.97 -6.82
N PHE A 127 13.88 -0.27 -6.62
CA PHE A 127 13.19 0.47 -7.68
C PHE A 127 14.09 1.57 -8.24
N ILE A 128 14.71 2.38 -7.38
CA ILE A 128 15.65 3.44 -7.80
C ILE A 128 16.86 2.83 -8.54
N ARG A 129 17.46 1.76 -8.02
CA ARG A 129 18.62 1.09 -8.66
C ARG A 129 18.25 0.45 -10.00
N GLY A 130 17.06 -0.11 -10.14
CA GLY A 130 16.56 -0.66 -11.40
C GLY A 130 16.47 0.42 -12.46
N ILE A 131 15.85 1.55 -12.13
CA ILE A 131 15.74 2.67 -13.07
C ILE A 131 17.11 3.30 -13.36
N GLU A 132 18.04 3.35 -12.40
CA GLU A 132 19.40 3.81 -12.64
C GLU A 132 20.12 2.95 -13.67
N LYS A 133 19.97 1.64 -13.57
CA LYS A 133 20.53 0.70 -14.53
C LYS A 133 19.94 0.94 -15.92
N ASP A 134 18.61 1.02 -16.02
CA ASP A 134 17.91 1.26 -17.29
C ASP A 134 18.30 2.61 -17.92
N PHE A 135 18.52 3.63 -17.08
CA PHE A 135 18.99 4.95 -17.50
C PHE A 135 20.40 4.89 -18.09
N ARG A 136 21.34 4.25 -17.38
CA ARG A 136 22.72 4.09 -17.85
C ARG A 136 22.79 3.29 -19.16
N GLU A 137 22.00 2.22 -19.28
CA GLU A 137 21.94 1.40 -20.49
C GLU A 137 21.37 2.18 -21.69
N SER A 138 20.31 2.97 -21.48
CA SER A 138 19.70 3.80 -22.53
C SER A 138 20.63 4.91 -23.03
N PHE A 139 21.37 5.56 -22.14
CA PHE A 139 22.36 6.58 -22.51
C PHE A 139 23.61 5.99 -23.16
N ALA A 140 24.06 4.80 -22.72
CA ALA A 140 25.14 4.08 -23.36
C ALA A 140 24.79 3.69 -24.80
N ALA A 141 23.57 3.16 -25.04
CA ALA A 141 23.09 2.84 -26.39
C ALA A 141 23.03 4.09 -27.31
N THR A 142 22.52 5.20 -26.79
CA THR A 142 22.42 6.47 -27.56
C THR A 142 23.80 7.03 -27.94
N SER A 143 24.82 6.84 -27.08
CA SER A 143 26.20 7.25 -27.40
C SER A 143 26.85 6.38 -28.48
N VAL A 144 26.50 5.10 -28.57
CA VAL A 144 27.01 4.17 -29.60
C VAL A 144 26.39 4.49 -30.96
N ASP A 145 25.10 4.78 -31.02
CA ASP A 145 24.41 5.17 -32.26
C ASP A 145 24.87 6.54 -32.77
N ALA A 146 25.15 7.49 -31.86
CA ALA A 146 25.70 8.79 -32.22
C ALA A 146 27.14 8.71 -32.77
N VAL A 147 27.96 7.81 -32.23
CA VAL A 147 29.32 7.52 -32.72
C VAL A 147 29.28 6.76 -34.06
N ALA A 148 28.33 5.84 -34.24
CA ALA A 148 28.12 5.15 -35.52
C ALA A 148 27.67 6.12 -36.62
N ALA A 149 26.77 7.06 -36.32
CA ALA A 149 26.33 8.07 -37.28
C ALA A 149 27.46 9.03 -37.71
N THR A 150 28.31 9.46 -36.77
CA THR A 150 29.47 10.31 -37.09
C THR A 150 30.59 9.57 -37.82
N ALA A 151 30.75 8.26 -37.58
CA ALA A 151 31.70 7.42 -38.32
C ALA A 151 31.25 7.15 -39.78
N VAL A 152 29.94 7.12 -40.05
CA VAL A 152 29.42 6.97 -41.42
C VAL A 152 29.59 8.26 -42.23
N ASP A 153 29.36 9.43 -41.62
CA ASP A 153 29.52 10.72 -42.30
C ASP A 153 30.98 11.10 -42.59
N THR A 154 31.94 10.58 -41.83
CA THR A 154 33.39 10.80 -42.04
C THR A 154 34.02 9.87 -43.07
N VAL A 155 33.35 8.77 -43.43
CA VAL A 155 33.79 7.85 -44.50
C VAL A 155 33.11 8.18 -45.84
N ALA A 156 32.03 8.97 -45.83
CA ALA A 156 31.31 9.40 -47.02
C ALA A 156 31.72 10.79 -47.56
N ALA A 157 32.71 11.46 -46.94
CA ALA A 157 33.29 12.73 -47.37
C ALA A 157 34.72 12.52 -47.93
#